data_AF-A0A484L8R6-F1
#
_entry.id   AF-A0A484L8R6-F1
#
_cell.length_a   1.000
_cell.length_b   1.000
_cell.length_c   1.000
_cell.angle_alpha   90.00
_cell.angle_beta   90.00
_cell.angle_gamma   90.00
#
_symmetry.space_group_name_H-M   'P 1'
#
loop_
_entity.id
_entity.type
_entity.pdbx_description
1 polymer ?
#
loop_
_entity_poly.entity_id
_entity_poly.type
_entity_poly.pdbx_seq_one_letter_code
_entity_poly.pdbx_strand_id
1 'polypeptide(L)'
;MVEAKNMFSATELQRQIFYALVDQTLFGEQPSSGRDTMSIVADLKQQHTSWKHVDGTHWHTRFNHLTNYGAGYYSYLYARCFSTSIWEKICKEDPLSPATGSALREKLLQHGGAKDPNDILNDLVGNGITRTRGKGVIPDITCLCNMLEL
;
A
#
# COMPACT_ATOMS: atom_id res chain seq x y z
N MET A 1 17.82 18.23 3.48
CA MET A 1 17.71 16.83 3.00
C MET A 1 16.51 16.08 3.61
N VAL A 2 16.20 16.26 4.90
CA VAL A 2 15.03 15.60 5.54
C VAL A 2 13.70 16.21 5.07
N GLU A 3 13.58 17.53 5.04
CA GLU A 3 12.33 18.22 4.65
C GLU A 3 11.94 17.96 3.19
N ALA A 4 12.91 17.82 2.29
CA ALA A 4 12.66 17.52 0.89
C ALA A 4 12.01 16.13 0.66
N LYS A 5 12.05 15.23 1.65
CA LYS A 5 11.45 13.90 1.59
C LYS A 5 9.94 13.95 1.35
N ASN A 6 9.26 14.98 1.87
CA ASN A 6 7.80 15.04 1.88
C ASN A 6 7.21 15.95 0.80
N MET A 7 8.04 16.66 0.03
CA MET A 7 7.62 17.69 -0.94
C MET A 7 6.55 17.24 -1.95
N PHE A 8 6.49 15.94 -2.29
CA PHE A 8 5.49 15.38 -3.20
C PHE A 8 4.78 14.15 -2.64
N SER A 9 4.74 13.98 -1.31
CA SER A 9 4.21 12.79 -0.64
C SER A 9 2.76 12.46 -1.07
N ALA A 10 1.92 13.48 -1.24
CA ALA A 10 0.54 13.36 -1.69
C ALA A 10 0.43 12.87 -3.14
N THR A 11 1.19 13.48 -4.06
CA THR A 11 1.25 13.07 -5.47
C THR A 11 1.75 11.65 -5.63
N GLU A 12 2.80 11.28 -4.88
CA GLU A 12 3.34 9.93 -4.87
C GLU A 12 2.34 8.91 -4.34
N LEU A 13 1.61 9.25 -3.27
CA LEU A 13 0.55 8.39 -2.73
C LEU A 13 -0.61 8.24 -3.70
N GLN A 14 -1.08 9.33 -4.33
CA GLN A 14 -2.13 9.30 -5.34
C GLN A 14 -1.75 8.37 -6.51
N ARG A 15 -0.49 8.41 -6.95
CA ARG A 15 0.01 7.50 -8.00
C ARG A 15 -0.07 6.03 -7.59
N GLN A 16 0.34 5.69 -6.37
CA GLN A 16 0.25 4.31 -5.85
C GLN A 16 -1.22 3.83 -5.72
N ILE A 17 -2.12 4.71 -5.29
CA ILE A 17 -3.56 4.43 -5.24
C ILE A 17 -4.10 4.18 -6.64
N PHE A 18 -3.77 5.04 -7.62
CA PHE A 18 -4.17 4.85 -9.01
C PHE A 18 -3.70 3.50 -9.56
N TYR A 19 -2.46 3.10 -9.30
CA TYR A 19 -1.94 1.80 -9.74
C TYR A 19 -2.67 0.62 -9.11
N ALA A 20 -2.97 0.69 -7.81
CA ALA A 20 -3.77 -0.32 -7.13
C ALA A 20 -5.21 -0.39 -7.67
N LEU A 21 -5.82 0.76 -7.99
CA LEU A 21 -7.16 0.81 -8.59
C LEU A 21 -7.18 0.18 -9.98
N VAL A 22 -6.19 0.47 -10.83
CA VAL A 22 -6.06 -0.16 -12.16
C VAL A 22 -5.92 -1.66 -12.01
N ASP A 23 -5.00 -2.13 -11.16
CA ASP A 23 -4.78 -3.56 -10.91
C ASP A 23 -6.05 -4.27 -10.42
N GLN A 24 -6.69 -3.76 -9.38
CA GLN A 24 -7.94 -4.35 -8.84
C GLN A 24 -9.09 -4.30 -9.85
N THR A 25 -9.19 -3.23 -10.64
CA THR A 25 -10.28 -3.10 -11.62
C THR A 25 -10.08 -4.05 -12.79
N LEU A 26 -8.84 -4.32 -13.22
CA LEU A 26 -8.58 -5.24 -14.34
C LEU A 26 -8.66 -6.73 -13.93
N PHE A 27 -8.30 -7.06 -12.69
CA PHE A 27 -8.32 -8.44 -12.20
C PHE A 27 -9.52 -8.80 -11.31
N GLY A 28 -10.37 -7.82 -10.97
CA GLY A 28 -11.60 -8.01 -10.21
C GLY A 28 -12.77 -8.49 -11.06
N GLU A 29 -13.98 -8.44 -10.49
CA GLU A 29 -15.22 -8.78 -11.19
C GLU A 29 -15.44 -7.87 -12.40
N GLN A 30 -15.45 -8.46 -13.59
CA GLN A 30 -15.66 -7.73 -14.84
C GLN A 30 -17.14 -7.69 -15.22
N PRO A 31 -17.66 -6.53 -15.67
CA PRO A 31 -18.99 -6.47 -16.25
C PRO A 31 -19.06 -7.30 -17.54
N SER A 32 -20.20 -7.94 -17.78
CA SER A 32 -20.45 -8.78 -18.96
C SER A 32 -20.30 -8.04 -20.29
N SER A 33 -20.37 -6.70 -20.27
CA SER A 33 -20.32 -5.85 -21.45
C SER A 33 -18.91 -5.67 -22.06
N GLY A 34 -17.87 -6.35 -21.56
CA GLY A 34 -16.54 -6.38 -22.18
C GLY A 34 -15.97 -4.99 -22.50
N ARG A 35 -15.67 -4.19 -21.46
CA ARG A 35 -15.00 -2.89 -21.67
C ARG A 35 -13.53 -3.10 -22.04
N ASP A 36 -13.02 -2.29 -22.96
CA ASP A 36 -11.60 -2.31 -23.27
C ASP A 36 -10.77 -1.71 -22.12
N THR A 37 -9.54 -2.20 -21.96
CA THR A 37 -8.66 -1.82 -20.86
C THR A 37 -8.17 -0.38 -20.95
N MET A 38 -8.15 0.24 -22.16
CA MET A 38 -7.75 1.63 -22.29
C MET A 38 -8.79 2.55 -21.69
N SER A 39 -10.06 2.35 -22.05
CA SER A 39 -11.18 3.14 -21.52
C SER A 39 -11.25 3.05 -20.00
N ILE A 40 -11.07 1.85 -19.43
CA ILE A 40 -11.02 1.66 -17.97
C ILE A 40 -9.90 2.51 -17.35
N VAL A 41 -8.68 2.42 -17.88
CA VAL A 41 -7.52 3.14 -17.34
C VAL A 41 -7.67 4.64 -17.51
N ALA A 42 -8.26 5.10 -18.62
CA ALA A 42 -8.54 6.51 -18.87
C ALA A 42 -9.55 7.08 -17.86
N ASP A 43 -10.66 6.37 -17.63
CA ASP A 43 -11.68 6.73 -16.65
C ASP A 43 -11.10 6.82 -15.25
N LEU A 44 -10.37 5.78 -14.82
CA LEU A 44 -9.75 5.75 -13.49
C LEU A 44 -8.75 6.90 -13.31
N LYS A 45 -7.98 7.21 -14.34
CA LYS A 45 -7.01 8.30 -14.29
C LYS A 45 -7.70 9.66 -14.16
N GLN A 46 -8.80 9.87 -14.90
CA GLN A 46 -9.61 11.07 -14.83
C GLN A 46 -10.31 11.24 -13.47
N GLN A 47 -10.78 10.14 -12.87
CA GLN A 47 -11.52 10.18 -11.60
C GLN A 47 -10.62 10.33 -10.37
N HIS A 48 -9.44 9.70 -10.39
CA HIS A 48 -8.63 9.54 -9.18
C HIS A 48 -7.30 10.31 -9.20
N THR A 49 -6.98 10.99 -10.30
CA THR A 49 -5.75 11.77 -10.40
C THR A 49 -6.01 13.19 -10.90
N SER A 50 -5.05 14.09 -10.64
CA SER A 50 -5.14 15.48 -11.14
C SER A 50 -4.78 15.63 -12.62
N TRP A 51 -4.45 14.54 -13.32
CA TRP A 51 -4.02 14.58 -14.72
C TRP A 51 -4.98 13.79 -15.61
N LYS A 52 -5.19 14.28 -16.83
CA LYS A 52 -5.98 13.56 -17.83
C LYS A 52 -5.17 12.39 -18.41
N HIS A 53 -5.91 11.40 -18.91
CA HIS A 53 -5.33 10.44 -19.84
C HIS A 53 -4.82 11.15 -21.09
N VAL A 54 -3.78 10.60 -21.71
CA VAL A 54 -3.23 11.13 -22.96
C VAL A 54 -3.65 10.17 -24.06
N ASP A 55 -4.47 10.64 -24.99
CA ASP A 55 -5.02 9.81 -26.05
C ASP A 55 -3.92 9.17 -26.91
N GLY A 56 -4.20 7.94 -27.37
CA GLY A 56 -3.23 7.14 -28.13
C GLY A 56 -2.14 6.49 -27.26
N THR A 57 -2.21 6.59 -25.93
CA THR A 57 -1.27 5.91 -25.02
C THR A 57 -1.87 4.67 -24.36
N HIS A 58 -1.03 3.65 -24.18
CA HIS A 58 -1.41 2.40 -23.52
C HIS A 58 -0.57 2.19 -22.25
N TRP A 59 -0.65 3.13 -21.30
CA TRP A 59 0.25 3.12 -20.13
C TRP A 59 0.30 1.76 -19.40
N HIS A 60 -0.86 1.10 -19.23
CA HIS A 60 -0.98 -0.15 -18.50
C HIS A 60 -0.21 -1.32 -19.16
N THR A 61 0.06 -1.28 -20.47
CA THR A 61 0.83 -2.35 -21.15
C THR A 61 2.31 -2.32 -20.79
N ARG A 62 2.79 -1.20 -20.23
CA ARG A 62 4.15 -1.05 -19.69
C ARG A 62 4.22 -1.30 -18.18
N PHE A 63 3.07 -1.57 -17.56
CA PHE A 63 2.99 -1.79 -16.13
C PHE A 63 3.19 -3.27 -15.81
N ASN A 64 4.46 -3.69 -15.77
CA ASN A 64 4.85 -5.09 -15.62
C ASN A 64 4.31 -5.78 -14.35
N HIS A 65 3.94 -5.02 -13.32
CA HIS A 65 3.29 -5.59 -12.13
C HIS A 65 1.99 -6.32 -12.46
N LEU A 66 1.27 -5.93 -13.52
CA LEU A 66 0.05 -6.62 -13.92
C LEU A 66 0.32 -8.07 -14.36
N THR A 67 1.51 -8.40 -14.89
CA THR A 67 1.75 -9.76 -15.41
C THR A 67 2.15 -10.76 -14.33
N ASN A 68 2.93 -10.33 -13.34
CA ASN A 68 3.51 -11.21 -12.33
C ASN A 68 2.91 -11.01 -10.94
N TYR A 69 2.14 -9.93 -10.75
CA TYR A 69 1.65 -9.46 -9.46
C TYR A 69 0.20 -8.97 -9.55
N GLY A 70 -0.54 -9.44 -10.56
CA GLY A 70 -1.93 -9.06 -10.81
C GLY A 70 -2.81 -9.33 -9.59
N ALA A 71 -3.75 -8.41 -9.34
CA ALA A 71 -4.59 -8.35 -8.15
C ALA A 71 -3.84 -8.12 -6.82
N GLY A 72 -2.53 -7.87 -6.85
CA GLY A 72 -1.69 -7.73 -5.66
C GLY A 72 -1.19 -6.31 -5.38
N TYR A 73 -1.32 -5.35 -6.30
CA TYR A 73 -0.55 -4.09 -6.21
C TYR A 73 -0.86 -3.25 -4.97
N TYR A 74 -2.08 -3.37 -4.43
CA TYR A 74 -2.48 -2.70 -3.18
C TYR A 74 -1.58 -3.07 -1.98
N SER A 75 -0.85 -4.19 -2.04
CA SER A 75 0.05 -4.64 -0.99
C SER A 75 1.16 -3.62 -0.69
N TYR A 76 1.61 -2.83 -1.67
CA TYR A 76 2.58 -1.75 -1.43
C TYR A 76 2.04 -0.67 -0.50
N LEU A 77 0.76 -0.31 -0.67
CA LEU A 77 0.09 0.64 0.22
C LEU A 77 -0.08 0.04 1.62
N TYR A 78 -0.39 -1.25 1.72
CA TYR A 78 -0.50 -1.95 2.99
C TYR A 78 0.83 -2.02 3.73
N ALA A 79 1.89 -2.44 3.04
CA ALA A 79 3.24 -2.48 3.58
C ALA A 79 3.71 -1.11 4.04
N ARG A 80 3.36 -0.04 3.31
CA ARG A 80 3.63 1.34 3.74
C ARG A 80 2.89 1.69 5.03
N CYS A 81 1.60 1.35 5.16
CA CYS A 81 0.86 1.59 6.40
C CYS A 81 1.50 0.85 7.59
N PHE A 82 1.75 -0.45 7.43
CA PHE A 82 2.33 -1.27 8.50
C PHE A 82 3.73 -0.80 8.91
N SER A 83 4.60 -0.51 7.95
CA SER A 83 5.95 -0.02 8.25
C SER A 83 5.95 1.34 8.93
N THR A 84 5.06 2.26 8.54
CA THR A 84 4.88 3.54 9.25
C THR A 84 4.36 3.33 10.67
N SER A 85 3.36 2.47 10.88
CA SER A 85 2.85 2.18 12.23
C SER A 85 3.90 1.52 13.12
N ILE A 86 4.68 0.58 12.59
CA ILE A 86 5.81 -0.03 13.30
C ILE A 86 6.85 1.03 13.67
N TRP A 87 7.23 1.88 12.72
CA TRP A 87 8.19 2.96 12.98
C TRP A 87 7.73 3.87 14.11
N GLU A 88 6.51 4.41 14.01
CA GLU A 88 5.97 5.37 14.97
C GLU A 88 5.81 4.77 16.37
N LYS A 89 5.36 3.51 16.48
CA LYS A 89 5.06 2.88 17.78
C LYS A 89 6.26 2.20 18.42
N ILE A 90 7.23 1.72 17.63
CA ILE A 90 8.28 0.81 18.12
C ILE A 90 9.68 1.39 17.94
N CYS A 91 9.94 2.11 16.84
CA CYS A 91 11.29 2.54 16.50
C CYS A 91 11.58 4.01 16.81
N LYS A 92 10.59 4.90 16.77
CA LYS A 92 10.79 6.35 16.71
C LYS A 92 11.50 6.94 17.95
N GLU A 93 11.23 6.39 19.13
CA GLU A 93 11.80 6.90 20.39
C GLU A 93 13.32 6.64 20.47
N ASP A 94 13.75 5.42 20.16
CA ASP A 94 15.16 5.05 20.05
C ASP A 94 15.37 4.08 18.85
N PRO A 95 15.67 4.63 17.65
CA PRO A 95 15.77 3.84 16.42
C PRO A 95 16.91 2.83 16.39
N LEU A 96 17.91 2.97 17.28
CA LEU A 96 19.09 2.12 17.35
C LEU A 96 19.11 1.24 18.60
N SER A 97 18.00 1.20 19.35
CA SER A 97 17.87 0.36 20.53
C SER A 97 18.10 -1.13 20.21
N PRO A 98 19.05 -1.79 20.90
CA PRO A 98 19.23 -3.24 20.79
C PRO A 98 17.98 -4.04 21.18
N ALA A 99 17.19 -3.51 22.11
CA ALA A 99 15.93 -4.13 22.52
C ALA A 99 14.89 -4.08 21.40
N THR A 100 14.75 -2.92 20.73
CA THR A 100 13.89 -2.76 19.55
C THR A 100 14.32 -3.68 18.41
N GLY A 101 15.64 -3.77 18.15
CA GLY A 101 16.17 -4.69 17.14
C GLY A 101 15.87 -6.16 17.45
N SER A 102 16.00 -6.57 18.72
CA SER A 102 15.67 -7.92 19.16
C SER A 102 14.18 -8.22 19.00
N ALA A 103 13.31 -7.28 19.37
CA ALA A 103 11.86 -7.41 19.17
C ALA A 103 11.47 -7.54 17.68
N LEU A 104 12.06 -6.74 16.78
CA LEU A 104 11.81 -6.87 15.33
C LEU A 104 12.26 -8.23 14.79
N ARG A 105 13.43 -8.72 15.22
CA ARG A 105 13.92 -10.04 14.81
C ARG A 105 12.99 -11.15 15.30
N GLU A 106 12.70 -11.18 16.60
CA GLU A 106 12.01 -12.27 17.26
C GLU A 106 10.50 -12.28 17.02
N LYS A 107 9.87 -11.12 16.86
CA LYS A 107 8.41 -11.06 16.73
C LYS A 107 7.94 -10.92 15.29
N LEU A 108 8.76 -10.33 14.40
CA LEU A 108 8.37 -10.05 13.01
C LEU A 108 9.14 -10.90 12.00
N LEU A 109 10.47 -10.86 12.01
CA LEU A 109 11.26 -11.40 10.90
C LEU A 109 11.49 -12.90 10.96
N GLN A 110 11.70 -13.47 12.16
CA GLN A 110 12.13 -14.87 12.29
C GLN A 110 11.10 -15.90 11.81
N HIS A 111 9.82 -15.52 11.77
CA HIS A 111 8.73 -16.45 11.45
C HIS A 111 8.59 -16.70 9.95
N GLY A 112 9.04 -15.78 9.09
CA GLY A 112 8.78 -15.86 7.65
C GLY A 112 7.29 -16.07 7.36
N GLY A 113 6.98 -17.03 6.48
CA GLY A 113 5.59 -17.42 6.16
C GLY A 113 4.99 -18.47 7.09
N ALA A 114 5.67 -18.86 8.18
CA ALA A 114 5.22 -19.96 9.05
C ALA A 114 4.18 -19.54 10.11
N LYS A 115 3.89 -18.24 10.24
CA LYS A 115 2.92 -17.70 11.20
C LYS A 115 1.99 -16.70 10.51
N ASP A 116 0.74 -16.63 10.95
CA ASP A 116 -0.23 -15.70 10.38
C ASP A 116 0.27 -14.25 10.47
N PRO A 117 0.22 -13.47 9.38
CA PRO A 117 0.70 -12.09 9.39
C PRO A 117 0.00 -11.19 10.42
N ASN A 118 -1.27 -11.43 10.73
CA ASN A 118 -1.98 -10.63 11.74
C ASN A 118 -1.48 -10.93 13.14
N ASP A 119 -1.22 -12.21 13.44
CA ASP A 119 -0.63 -12.60 14.72
C ASP A 119 0.77 -12.03 14.87
N ILE A 120 1.58 -12.07 13.81
CA ILE A 120 2.91 -11.44 13.77
C ILE A 120 2.81 -9.93 14.10
N LEU A 121 1.93 -9.21 13.43
CA LEU A 121 1.80 -7.76 13.59
C LEU A 121 1.24 -7.38 14.97
N ASN A 122 0.25 -8.12 15.47
CA ASN A 122 -0.32 -7.89 16.80
C ASN A 122 0.68 -8.21 17.92
N ASP A 123 1.52 -9.25 17.78
CA ASP A 123 2.54 -9.57 18.79
C ASP A 123 3.65 -8.51 18.90
N LEU A 124 4.00 -7.88 17.77
CA LEU A 124 5.00 -6.81 17.73
C LEU A 124 4.44 -5.48 18.23
N VAL A 125 3.30 -5.04 17.67
CA VAL A 125 2.80 -3.66 17.79
C VAL A 125 1.59 -3.54 18.73
N GLY A 126 0.93 -4.66 19.04
CA GLY A 126 -0.32 -4.69 19.79
C GLY A 126 -1.55 -4.43 18.93
N ASN A 127 -2.71 -4.37 19.60
CA ASN A 127 -4.01 -4.17 18.95
C ASN A 127 -4.09 -2.84 18.18
N GLY A 128 -4.80 -2.86 17.05
CA GLY A 128 -5.13 -1.66 16.28
C GLY A 128 -4.19 -1.34 15.12
N ILE A 129 -3.22 -2.20 14.80
CA ILE A 129 -2.45 -2.08 13.54
C ILE A 129 -3.23 -2.60 12.32
N THR A 130 -4.12 -3.56 12.55
CA THR A 130 -5.04 -4.12 11.56
C THR A 130 -6.49 -3.84 11.96
N ARG A 131 -7.37 -3.83 10.95
CA ARG A 131 -8.83 -3.76 11.09
C ARG A 131 -9.47 -4.84 10.23
N THR A 132 -10.50 -5.49 10.73
CA THR A 132 -11.26 -6.48 9.96
C THR A 132 -12.37 -5.81 9.17
N ARG A 133 -12.48 -6.09 7.87
CA ARG A 133 -13.57 -5.61 7.01
C ARG A 133 -14.12 -6.78 6.19
N GLY A 134 -15.31 -7.26 6.57
CA GLY A 134 -15.88 -8.47 5.99
C GLY A 134 -14.97 -9.67 6.29
N LYS A 135 -14.54 -10.38 5.23
CA LYS A 135 -13.58 -11.50 5.34
C LYS A 135 -12.11 -11.07 5.20
N GLY A 136 -11.84 -9.79 4.90
CA GLY A 136 -10.51 -9.27 4.67
C GLY A 136 -9.95 -8.53 5.88
N VAL A 137 -8.62 -8.39 5.91
CA VAL A 137 -7.90 -7.53 6.85
C VAL A 137 -7.32 -6.34 6.11
N ILE A 138 -7.50 -5.15 6.68
CA ILE A 138 -6.95 -3.89 6.16
C ILE A 138 -6.04 -3.26 7.22
N PRO A 139 -4.99 -2.52 6.84
CA PRO A 139 -4.17 -1.77 7.79
C PRO A 139 -4.96 -0.62 8.40
N ASP A 140 -4.52 -0.14 9.56
CA ASP A 140 -4.95 1.17 10.04
C ASP A 140 -4.36 2.29 9.16
N ILE A 141 -5.23 2.94 8.39
CA ILE A 141 -4.85 3.98 7.43
C ILE A 141 -4.60 5.36 8.07
N THR A 142 -4.85 5.53 9.37
CA THR A 142 -4.58 6.81 10.07
C THR A 142 -3.12 7.24 9.94
N CYS A 143 -2.20 6.27 9.84
CA CYS A 143 -0.78 6.51 9.59
C CYS A 143 -0.50 7.22 8.25
N LEU A 144 -1.38 7.06 7.24
CA LEU A 144 -1.24 7.75 5.96
C LEU A 144 -1.52 9.24 6.11
N CYS A 145 -2.48 9.64 6.95
CA CYS A 145 -2.75 11.06 7.24
C CYS A 145 -1.55 11.72 7.89
N ASN A 146 -0.97 11.08 8.92
CA ASN A 146 0.21 11.59 9.61
C ASN A 146 1.43 11.76 8.68
N MET A 147 1.53 10.94 7.63
CA MET A 147 2.60 11.06 6.62
C MET A 147 2.40 12.22 5.63
N LEU A 148 1.18 12.72 5.48
CA LEU A 148 0.84 13.83 4.59
C LEU A 148 0.85 15.19 5.30
N GLU A 149 0.77 15.18 6.64
CA GLU A 149 0.81 16.39 7.49
C GLU A 149 2.23 16.83 7.88
N LEU A 150 3.26 16.08 7.45
CA LEU A 150 4.69 16.36 7.63
C LEU A 150 5.35 16.72 6.31
#